data_AF-A0A451DFW5-F1
#
_entry.id   AF-A0A451DFW5-F1
#
_cell.length_a   1.000
_cell.length_b   1.000
_cell.length_c   1.000
_cell.angle_alpha   90.00
_cell.angle_beta   90.00
_cell.angle_gamma   90.00
#
_symmetry.space_group_name_H-M   'P 1'
#
loop_
_entity.id
_entity.type
_entity.pdbx_description
1 polymer ?
#
loop_
_entity_poly.entity_id
_entity_poly.type
_entity_poly.pdbx_seq_one_letter_code
_entity_poly.pdbx_strand_id
1 'polypeptide(L)'
;MKKNKFMVFLKKYFYLFFFVFLFSLSICTIVVGRNYKLKTNDKNIEEFKEIADNLQKKKVDLIFNKQDYLKKNENIYSVLIGINLSKQLFLKKEYTQAINVLKKILLITQEENLIFYIKLNLVKIYIKKKDFSSALDIIRTVNNSEWNELFQQYKKFILLKKRSQ
;
A
#
# COMPACT_ATOMS: atom_id res chain seq x y z
N MET A 1 52.51 4.26 -46.31
CA MET A 1 52.15 4.92 -45.03
C MET A 1 50.66 5.33 -44.89
N LYS A 2 49.71 4.82 -45.71
CA LYS A 2 48.27 5.16 -45.61
C LYS A 2 47.42 4.18 -44.76
N LYS A 3 47.85 2.93 -44.56
CA LYS A 3 47.11 1.89 -43.81
C LYS A 3 46.88 2.24 -42.32
N ASN A 4 47.84 2.88 -41.65
CA ASN A 4 47.73 3.21 -40.22
C ASN A 4 46.65 4.27 -39.93
N LYS A 5 46.48 5.29 -40.79
CA LYS A 5 45.45 6.31 -40.59
C LYS A 5 44.03 5.75 -40.79
N PHE A 6 43.85 4.80 -41.72
CA PHE A 6 42.56 4.15 -42.00
C PHE A 6 42.10 3.23 -40.86
N MET A 7 43.02 2.45 -40.26
CA MET A 7 42.75 1.62 -39.07
C MET A 7 42.35 2.46 -37.85
N VAL A 8 43.01 3.60 -37.63
CA VAL A 8 42.68 4.53 -36.53
C VAL A 8 41.31 5.18 -36.75
N PHE A 9 40.99 5.55 -38.00
CA PHE A 9 39.67 6.06 -38.37
C PHE A 9 38.58 5.00 -38.10
N LEU A 10 38.72 3.78 -38.61
CA LEU A 10 37.76 2.68 -38.37
C LEU A 10 37.55 2.39 -36.87
N LYS A 11 38.61 2.36 -36.06
CA LYS A 11 38.49 2.20 -34.60
C LYS A 11 37.66 3.32 -33.97
N LYS A 12 37.85 4.58 -34.38
CA LYS A 12 37.08 5.72 -33.86
C LYS A 12 35.58 5.61 -34.19
N TYR A 13 35.22 5.24 -35.42
CA TYR A 13 33.81 5.05 -35.79
C TYR A 13 33.20 3.81 -35.15
N PHE A 14 33.98 2.75 -34.94
CA PHE A 14 33.53 1.57 -34.21
C PHE A 14 33.15 1.91 -32.76
N TYR A 15 33.97 2.68 -32.03
CA TYR A 15 33.63 3.12 -30.68
C TYR A 15 32.41 4.06 -30.66
N LEU A 16 32.30 4.97 -31.62
CA LEU A 16 31.13 5.85 -31.75
C LEU A 16 29.84 5.05 -32.01
N PHE A 17 29.89 4.10 -32.94
CA PHE A 17 28.77 3.22 -33.25
C PHE A 17 28.37 2.37 -32.04
N PHE A 18 29.36 1.78 -31.36
CA PHE A 18 29.13 0.99 -30.15
C PHE A 18 28.48 1.82 -29.04
N PHE A 19 28.92 3.08 -28.85
CA PHE A 19 28.33 4.00 -27.89
C PHE A 19 26.87 4.33 -28.23
N VAL A 20 26.57 4.64 -29.49
CA VAL A 20 25.19 4.89 -29.96
C VAL A 20 24.31 3.66 -29.78
N PHE A 21 24.85 2.46 -30.05
CA PHE A 21 24.15 1.20 -29.84
C PHE A 21 23.84 0.94 -28.35
N LEU A 22 24.79 1.18 -27.44
CA LEU A 22 24.53 1.06 -26.00
C LEU A 22 23.50 2.08 -25.51
N PHE A 23 23.56 3.32 -26.01
CA PHE A 23 22.56 4.34 -25.70
C PHE A 23 21.16 3.94 -26.20
N SER A 24 21.05 3.38 -27.41
CA SER A 24 19.75 2.94 -27.93
C SER A 24 19.17 1.79 -27.10
N LEU A 25 20.00 0.83 -26.67
CA LEU A 25 19.58 -0.24 -25.76
C LEU A 25 19.12 0.29 -24.40
N SER A 26 19.80 1.29 -23.85
CA SER A 26 19.39 1.94 -22.60
C SER A 26 18.02 2.63 -22.75
N ILE A 27 17.80 3.35 -23.84
CA ILE A 27 16.50 3.99 -24.11
C ILE A 27 15.40 2.92 -24.28
N CYS A 28 15.67 1.85 -25.02
CA CYS A 28 14.72 0.74 -25.20
C CYS A 28 14.31 0.10 -23.88
N THR A 29 15.27 -0.18 -22.98
CA THR A 29 14.94 -0.78 -21.67
C THR A 29 14.09 0.15 -20.81
N ILE A 30 14.37 1.46 -20.82
CA ILE A 30 13.57 2.46 -20.09
C ILE A 30 12.14 2.54 -20.65
N VAL A 31 11.97 2.58 -21.97
CA VAL A 31 10.65 2.67 -22.61
C VAL A 31 9.80 1.43 -22.35
N VAL A 32 10.39 0.23 -22.52
CA VAL A 32 9.70 -1.04 -22.24
C VAL A 32 9.32 -1.14 -20.77
N GLY A 33 10.21 -0.76 -19.86
CA GLY A 33 9.94 -0.73 -18.42
C GLY A 33 8.80 0.23 -18.05
N ARG A 34 8.74 1.41 -18.67
CA ARG A 34 7.63 2.36 -18.48
C ARG A 34 6.31 1.81 -19.00
N ASN A 35 6.28 1.24 -20.21
CA ASN A 35 5.05 0.69 -20.79
C ASN A 35 4.51 -0.49 -19.99
N TYR A 36 5.40 -1.37 -19.51
CA TYR A 36 5.01 -2.46 -18.63
C TYR A 36 4.38 -1.94 -17.34
N LYS A 37 5.00 -0.95 -16.68
CA LYS A 37 4.47 -0.33 -15.46
C LYS A 37 3.11 0.33 -15.69
N LEU A 38 2.91 1.03 -16.81
CA LEU A 38 1.62 1.62 -17.18
C LEU A 38 0.54 0.54 -17.33
N LYS A 39 0.82 -0.51 -18.10
CA LYS A 39 -0.12 -1.63 -18.29
C LYS A 39 -0.50 -2.31 -16.97
N THR A 40 0.47 -2.49 -16.07
CA THR A 40 0.21 -3.04 -14.73
C THR A 40 -0.66 -2.09 -13.90
N ASN A 41 -0.41 -0.78 -13.96
CA ASN A 41 -1.24 0.21 -13.27
C ASN A 41 -2.68 0.21 -13.79
N ASP A 42 -2.87 0.16 -15.12
CA ASP A 42 -4.20 0.12 -15.73
C ASP A 42 -4.98 -1.10 -15.25
N LYS A 43 -4.33 -2.28 -15.24
CA LYS A 43 -4.92 -3.50 -14.70
C LYS A 43 -5.28 -3.37 -13.21
N ASN A 44 -4.42 -2.76 -12.40
CA ASN A 44 -4.67 -2.56 -10.97
C ASN A 44 -5.85 -1.62 -10.71
N ILE A 45 -6.02 -0.61 -11.56
CA ILE A 45 -7.16 0.32 -11.52
C ILE A 45 -8.44 -0.38 -11.92
N GLU A 46 -8.40 -1.22 -12.96
CA GLU A 46 -9.55 -1.99 -13.42
C GLU A 46 -10.03 -3.00 -12.37
N GLU A 47 -9.11 -3.80 -11.79
CA GLU A 47 -9.42 -4.72 -10.69
C GLU A 47 -9.97 -3.98 -9.46
N PHE A 48 -9.40 -2.82 -9.10
CA PHE A 48 -9.93 -1.98 -8.02
C PHE A 48 -11.36 -1.51 -8.32
N LYS A 49 -11.61 -1.04 -9.55
CA LYS A 49 -12.92 -0.57 -9.97
C LYS A 49 -13.96 -1.68 -9.91
N GLU A 50 -13.60 -2.89 -10.32
CA GLU A 50 -14.50 -4.05 -10.22
C GLU A 50 -14.89 -4.34 -8.76
N ILE A 51 -13.92 -4.35 -7.84
CA ILE A 51 -14.17 -4.54 -6.42
C ILE A 51 -15.07 -3.42 -5.87
N ALA A 52 -14.78 -2.16 -6.23
CA ALA A 52 -15.56 -1.00 -5.80
C ALA A 52 -17.00 -1.01 -6.34
N ASP A 53 -17.19 -1.38 -7.60
CA ASP A 53 -18.50 -1.54 -8.22
C ASP A 53 -19.33 -2.64 -7.54
N ASN A 54 -18.70 -3.78 -7.22
CA ASN A 54 -19.35 -4.88 -6.54
C ASN A 54 -19.83 -4.49 -5.13
N LEU A 55 -19.04 -3.68 -4.42
CA LEU A 55 -19.43 -3.07 -3.14
C LEU A 55 -20.65 -2.16 -3.30
N GLN A 56 -20.63 -1.25 -4.29
CA GLN A 56 -21.73 -0.30 -4.51
C GLN A 56 -23.03 -0.99 -4.90
N LYS A 57 -22.94 -2.01 -5.78
CA LYS A 57 -24.08 -2.77 -6.27
C LYS A 57 -24.64 -3.77 -5.24
N LYS A 58 -24.10 -3.78 -4.00
CA LYS A 58 -24.42 -4.75 -2.94
C LYS A 58 -24.36 -6.21 -3.43
N LYS A 59 -23.51 -6.49 -4.42
CA LYS A 59 -23.25 -7.86 -4.85
C LYS A 59 -22.47 -8.59 -3.76
N VAL A 60 -22.46 -9.92 -3.81
CA VAL A 60 -21.62 -10.73 -2.93
C VAL A 60 -20.15 -10.43 -3.25
N ASP A 61 -19.60 -9.49 -2.51
CA ASP A 61 -18.20 -9.11 -2.61
C ASP A 61 -17.37 -10.07 -1.75
N LEU A 62 -16.52 -10.82 -2.44
CA LEU A 62 -15.79 -11.93 -1.86
C LEU A 62 -14.57 -11.41 -1.11
N ILE A 63 -14.50 -11.74 0.18
CA ILE A 63 -13.29 -11.53 1.02
C ILE A 63 -12.04 -12.05 0.29
N PHE A 64 -12.17 -13.17 -0.41
CA PHE A 64 -11.11 -13.77 -1.22
C PHE A 64 -10.56 -12.80 -2.27
N ASN A 65 -11.41 -12.13 -3.05
CA ASN A 65 -10.98 -11.21 -4.11
C ASN A 65 -10.18 -10.04 -3.53
N LYS A 66 -10.62 -9.48 -2.40
CA LYS A 66 -9.88 -8.42 -1.70
C LYS A 66 -8.54 -8.91 -1.16
N GLN A 67 -8.51 -10.09 -0.55
CA GLN A 67 -7.29 -10.68 -0.03
C GLN A 67 -6.28 -10.95 -1.15
N ASP A 68 -6.76 -11.44 -2.30
CA ASP A 68 -5.96 -11.68 -3.49
C ASP A 68 -5.40 -10.36 -4.07
N TYR A 69 -6.24 -9.33 -4.20
CA TYR A 69 -5.80 -7.99 -4.61
C TYR A 69 -4.69 -7.46 -3.68
N LEU A 70 -4.88 -7.55 -2.36
CA LEU A 70 -3.89 -7.11 -1.38
C LEU A 70 -2.57 -7.89 -1.45
N LYS A 71 -2.56 -9.14 -1.94
CA LYS A 71 -1.33 -9.92 -2.12
C LYS A 71 -0.55 -9.48 -3.35
N LYS A 72 -1.27 -9.05 -4.40
CA LYS A 72 -0.68 -8.67 -5.69
C LYS A 72 -0.23 -7.22 -5.75
N ASN A 73 -0.86 -6.35 -4.95
CA ASN A 73 -0.74 -4.91 -5.09
C ASN A 73 -0.28 -4.22 -3.80
N GLU A 74 0.69 -3.33 -3.92
CA GLU A 74 1.20 -2.47 -2.84
C GLU A 74 1.08 -0.99 -3.24
N ASN A 75 -0.15 -0.51 -3.37
CA ASN A 75 -0.44 0.87 -3.77
C ASN A 75 -1.59 1.46 -2.94
N ILE A 76 -1.98 2.71 -3.22
CA ILE A 76 -3.04 3.40 -2.48
C ILE A 76 -4.40 2.68 -2.58
N TYR A 77 -4.71 2.03 -3.70
CA TYR A 77 -5.95 1.26 -3.86
C TYR A 77 -5.97 0.04 -2.93
N SER A 78 -4.81 -0.59 -2.70
CA SER A 78 -4.66 -1.64 -1.70
C SER A 78 -5.00 -1.13 -0.29
N VAL A 79 -4.62 0.10 0.04
CA VAL A 79 -4.93 0.69 1.35
C VAL A 79 -6.44 0.86 1.51
N LEU A 80 -7.11 1.39 0.48
CA LEU A 80 -8.57 1.57 0.48
C LEU A 80 -9.32 0.23 0.56
N ILE A 81 -8.91 -0.75 -0.25
CA ILE A 81 -9.47 -2.12 -0.21
C ILE A 81 -9.22 -2.75 1.16
N GLY A 82 -8.03 -2.59 1.74
CA GLY A 82 -7.70 -3.16 3.04
C GLY A 82 -8.50 -2.56 4.19
N ILE A 83 -8.76 -1.25 4.16
CA ILE A 83 -9.68 -0.60 5.12
C ILE A 83 -11.07 -1.23 5.02
N ASN A 84 -11.59 -1.38 3.80
CA ASN A 84 -12.91 -1.98 3.58
C ASN A 84 -12.95 -3.45 4.02
N LEU A 85 -11.93 -4.25 3.65
CA LEU A 85 -11.80 -5.64 4.04
C LEU A 85 -11.75 -5.78 5.57
N SER A 86 -10.94 -4.96 6.25
CA SER A 86 -10.85 -4.96 7.71
C SER A 86 -12.20 -4.67 8.37
N LYS A 87 -12.97 -3.71 7.83
CA LYS A 87 -14.33 -3.44 8.30
C LYS A 87 -15.24 -4.66 8.13
N GLN A 88 -15.19 -5.34 6.98
CA GLN A 88 -15.99 -6.54 6.73
C GLN A 88 -15.62 -7.68 7.71
N LEU A 89 -14.33 -7.93 7.92
CA LEU A 89 -13.83 -8.92 8.88
C LEU A 89 -14.22 -8.58 10.32
N PHE A 90 -14.16 -7.30 10.69
CA PHE A 90 -14.60 -6.82 12.00
C PHE A 90 -16.08 -7.10 12.24
N LEU A 91 -16.95 -6.84 11.26
CA LEU A 91 -18.38 -7.14 11.37
C LEU A 91 -18.67 -8.63 11.53
N LYS A 92 -17.82 -9.49 10.94
CA LYS A 92 -17.84 -10.95 11.13
C LYS A 92 -17.20 -11.42 12.45
N LYS A 93 -16.74 -10.49 13.30
CA LYS A 93 -15.99 -10.77 14.55
C LYS A 93 -14.64 -11.46 14.31
N GLU A 94 -14.11 -11.44 13.09
CA GLU A 94 -12.80 -11.99 12.72
C GLU A 94 -11.67 -10.99 13.07
N TYR A 95 -11.59 -10.57 14.34
CA TYR A 95 -10.76 -9.45 14.77
C TYR A 95 -9.27 -9.64 14.47
N THR A 96 -8.74 -10.84 14.62
CA THR A 96 -7.32 -11.11 14.32
C THR A 96 -7.01 -10.89 12.85
N GLN A 97 -7.87 -11.35 11.94
CA GLN A 97 -7.69 -11.11 10.51
C GLN A 97 -7.84 -9.62 10.17
N ALA A 98 -8.83 -8.95 10.77
CA ALA A 98 -9.03 -7.51 10.59
C ALA A 98 -7.80 -6.69 11.02
N ILE A 99 -7.17 -7.05 12.15
CA ILE A 99 -5.91 -6.46 12.63
C ILE A 99 -4.77 -6.72 11.65
N ASN A 100 -4.62 -7.96 11.17
CA ASN A 100 -3.55 -8.31 10.24
C ASN A 100 -3.65 -7.51 8.94
N VAL A 101 -4.85 -7.34 8.40
CA VAL A 101 -5.09 -6.50 7.22
C VAL A 101 -4.69 -5.05 7.47
N LEU A 102 -5.11 -4.45 8.59
CA LEU A 102 -4.76 -3.06 8.92
C LEU A 102 -3.25 -2.87 9.13
N LYS A 103 -2.58 -3.81 9.81
CA LYS A 103 -1.13 -3.77 9.98
C LYS A 103 -0.41 -3.85 8.64
N LYS A 104 -0.87 -4.71 7.74
CA LYS A 104 -0.29 -4.83 6.39
C LYS A 104 -0.39 -3.51 5.62
N ILE A 105 -1.58 -2.90 5.56
CA ILE A 105 -1.75 -1.65 4.79
C ILE A 105 -1.06 -0.44 5.42
N LEU A 106 -0.79 -0.47 6.74
CA LEU A 106 0.00 0.55 7.42
C LEU A 106 1.45 0.61 6.92
N LEU A 107 1.98 -0.51 6.40
CA LEU A 107 3.32 -0.57 5.79
C LEU A 107 3.34 0.00 4.36
N ILE A 108 2.17 0.20 3.74
CA ILE A 108 2.05 0.61 2.34
C ILE A 108 1.89 2.13 2.23
N THR A 109 1.08 2.74 3.09
CA THR A 109 0.79 4.18 3.01
C THR A 109 1.83 5.05 3.71
N GLN A 110 2.16 6.19 3.09
CA GLN A 110 2.94 7.27 3.70
C GLN A 110 2.08 8.49 4.04
N GLU A 111 0.80 8.51 3.65
CA GLU A 111 -0.10 9.63 3.93
C GLU A 111 -0.51 9.61 5.42
N GLU A 112 -0.24 10.72 6.10
CA GLU A 112 -0.31 10.83 7.55
C GLU A 112 -1.73 10.65 8.10
N ASN A 113 -2.74 11.26 7.47
CA ASN A 113 -4.12 11.14 7.92
C ASN A 113 -4.64 9.70 7.78
N LEU A 114 -4.27 9.02 6.71
CA LEU A 114 -4.61 7.63 6.46
C LEU A 114 -3.93 6.71 7.46
N ILE A 115 -2.67 7.00 7.81
CA ILE A 115 -1.95 6.31 8.90
C ILE A 115 -2.73 6.45 10.22
N PHE A 116 -3.14 7.66 10.60
CA PHE A 116 -3.90 7.85 11.85
C PHE A 116 -5.28 7.21 11.78
N TYR A 117 -5.96 7.26 10.64
CA TYR A 117 -7.23 6.59 10.44
C TYR A 117 -7.10 5.06 10.61
N ILE A 118 -6.06 4.45 10.04
CA ILE A 118 -5.77 3.02 10.21
C ILE A 118 -5.45 2.70 11.68
N LYS A 119 -4.60 3.51 12.34
CA LYS A 119 -4.29 3.37 13.78
C LYS A 119 -5.54 3.46 14.65
N LEU A 120 -6.45 4.38 14.35
CA LEU A 120 -7.71 4.53 15.08
C LEU A 120 -8.59 3.28 14.94
N ASN A 121 -8.66 2.70 13.74
CA ASN A 121 -9.39 1.46 13.52
C ASN A 121 -8.74 0.28 14.25
N LEU A 122 -7.41 0.19 14.30
CA LEU A 122 -6.72 -0.79 15.14
C LEU A 122 -7.10 -0.64 16.62
N VAL A 123 -7.08 0.59 17.16
CA VAL A 123 -7.51 0.86 18.55
C VAL A 123 -8.93 0.36 18.80
N LYS A 124 -9.87 0.68 17.91
CA LYS A 124 -11.27 0.22 18.02
C LYS A 124 -11.37 -1.31 18.05
N ILE A 125 -10.63 -2.01 17.20
CA ILE A 125 -10.64 -3.48 17.15
C ILE A 125 -10.01 -4.08 18.42
N TYR A 126 -8.87 -3.55 18.87
CA TYR A 126 -8.20 -4.02 20.09
C TYR A 126 -9.08 -3.84 21.33
N ILE A 127 -9.77 -2.70 21.45
CA ILE A 127 -10.77 -2.47 22.50
C ILE A 127 -11.88 -3.54 22.46
N LYS A 128 -12.40 -3.85 21.27
CA LYS A 128 -13.45 -4.89 21.11
C LYS A 128 -12.95 -6.29 21.45
N LYS A 129 -11.66 -6.57 21.19
CA LYS A 129 -10.97 -7.81 21.59
C LYS A 129 -10.57 -7.83 23.08
N LYS A 130 -10.83 -6.75 23.84
CA LYS A 130 -10.36 -6.54 25.23
C LYS A 130 -8.84 -6.52 25.40
N ASP A 131 -8.10 -6.30 24.31
CA ASP A 131 -6.65 -6.12 24.34
C ASP A 131 -6.32 -4.63 24.54
N PHE A 132 -6.50 -4.17 25.77
CA PHE A 132 -6.33 -2.76 26.10
C PHE A 132 -4.87 -2.30 26.07
N SER A 133 -3.90 -3.21 26.24
CA SER A 133 -2.47 -2.86 26.17
C SER A 133 -2.12 -2.42 24.76
N SER A 134 -2.41 -3.26 23.76
CA SER A 134 -2.14 -2.94 22.36
C SER A 134 -2.84 -1.66 21.90
N ALA A 135 -4.06 -1.42 22.38
CA ALA A 135 -4.79 -0.18 22.09
C ALA A 135 -4.08 1.06 22.67
N LEU A 136 -3.63 0.99 23.93
CA LEU A 136 -2.92 2.09 24.59
C LEU A 136 -1.55 2.35 23.97
N ASP A 137 -0.84 1.31 23.53
CA ASP A 137 0.45 1.46 22.85
C ASP A 137 0.31 2.24 21.56
N ILE A 138 -0.73 1.96 20.75
CA ILE A 138 -1.00 2.75 19.54
C ILE A 138 -1.30 4.21 19.89
N ILE A 139 -2.18 4.45 20.88
CA ILE A 139 -2.55 5.81 21.31
C ILE A 139 -1.31 6.62 21.70
N ARG A 140 -0.34 6.02 22.41
CA ARG A 140 0.90 6.70 22.82
C ARG A 140 1.79 7.16 21.67
N THR A 141 1.64 6.56 20.49
CA THR A 141 2.44 6.94 19.30
C THR A 141 1.83 8.08 18.49
N VAL A 142 0.66 8.61 18.88
CA VAL A 142 -0.04 9.66 18.14
C VAL A 142 0.29 11.02 18.76
N ASN A 143 1.17 11.76 18.10
CA ASN A 143 1.61 13.10 18.53
C ASN A 143 1.04 14.25 17.69
N ASN A 144 0.11 13.95 16.77
CA ASN A 144 -0.51 14.95 15.89
C ASN A 144 -1.64 15.68 16.62
N SER A 145 -1.65 17.01 16.58
CA SER A 145 -2.59 17.85 17.33
C SER A 145 -4.05 17.63 16.94
N GLU A 146 -4.35 17.44 15.66
CA GLU A 146 -5.71 17.28 15.14
C GLU A 146 -6.32 15.93 15.56
N TRP A 147 -5.49 14.88 15.54
CA TRP A 147 -5.95 13.53 15.89
C TRP A 147 -5.86 13.23 17.39
N ASN A 148 -4.98 13.91 18.14
CA ASN A 148 -4.71 13.58 19.54
C ASN A 148 -5.98 13.63 20.39
N GLU A 149 -6.84 14.62 20.22
CA GLU A 149 -8.08 14.72 20.99
C GLU A 149 -8.93 13.44 20.87
N LEU A 150 -9.12 12.96 19.64
CA LEU A 150 -9.88 11.73 19.36
C LEU A 150 -9.24 10.50 20.01
N PHE A 151 -7.91 10.36 19.93
CA PHE A 151 -7.20 9.25 20.58
C PHE A 151 -7.26 9.34 22.12
N GLN A 152 -7.22 10.54 22.71
CA GLN A 152 -7.37 10.72 24.16
C GLN A 152 -8.78 10.35 24.65
N GLN A 153 -9.84 10.56 23.85
CA GLN A 153 -11.18 10.08 24.19
C GLN A 153 -11.21 8.55 24.35
N TYR A 154 -10.58 7.82 23.43
CA TYR A 154 -10.43 6.36 23.53
C TYR A 154 -9.58 5.94 24.72
N LYS A 155 -8.52 6.67 25.04
CA LYS A 155 -7.71 6.43 26.25
C LYS A 155 -8.56 6.52 27.52
N LYS A 156 -9.35 7.58 27.67
CA LYS A 156 -10.26 7.76 28.81
C LYS A 156 -11.26 6.60 28.89
N PHE A 157 -11.86 6.21 27.77
CA PHE A 157 -12.77 5.07 27.69
C PHE A 157 -12.12 3.76 28.16
N ILE A 158 -10.91 3.46 27.70
CA ILE A 158 -10.16 2.26 28.11
C ILE A 158 -9.91 2.26 29.62
N LEU A 159 -9.47 3.39 30.18
CA LEU A 159 -9.17 3.52 31.62
C LEU A 159 -10.43 3.30 32.48
N LEU A 160 -11.58 3.80 32.04
CA LEU A 160 -12.86 3.55 32.71
C LEU A 160 -13.25 2.07 32.67
N LYS A 161 -13.15 1.43 31.49
CA LYS A 161 -13.41 0.00 31.32
C LYS A 161 -12.53 -0.87 32.21
N LYS A 162 -11.23 -0.55 32.33
CA LYS A 162 -10.28 -1.31 33.14
C LYS A 162 -10.58 -1.24 34.65
N ARG A 163 -11.18 -0.15 35.14
CA ARG A 163 -11.59 -0.01 36.55
C ARG A 163 -12.86 -0.78 36.90
N SER A 164 -13.68 -1.13 35.90
CA SER A 164 -14.94 -1.87 36.06
C SER A 164 -14.80 -3.40 35.94
N GLN A 165 -13.58 -3.91 35.77
CA GLN A 165 -13.25 -5.33 35.70
C GLN A 165 -12.48 -5.74 36.96
#